data_AF-A0A8J7WGQ4-F1
#
_entry.id   AF-A0A8J7WGQ4-F1
#
_cell.length_a   1.000
_cell.length_b   1.000
_cell.length_c   1.000
_cell.angle_alpha   90.00
_cell.angle_beta   90.00
_cell.angle_gamma   90.00
#
_symmetry.space_group_name_H-M   'P 1'
#
loop_
_entity.id
_entity.type
_entity.pdbx_description
1 polymer ?
#
loop_
_entity_poly.entity_id
_entity_poly.type
_entity_poly.pdbx_seq_one_letter_code
_entity_poly.pdbx_strand_id
1 'polypeptide(L)'
;MHVDTSWTGGFNATVTVTNTSTSTATSSWKVSWTWSGGQTVGSMWNAVSTASGSTETATNEPYNGAIPASGSTSFGFQANGGSATPILTCTAT
;
A
#
# COMPACT_ATOMS: atom_id res chain seq x y z
N MET A 1 -3.18 -4.10 -5.59
CA MET A 1 -2.70 -2.82 -6.15
C MET A 1 -3.30 -2.65 -7.53
N HIS A 2 -3.69 -1.43 -7.86
CA HIS A 2 -4.16 -1.01 -9.16
C HIS A 2 -3.37 0.24 -9.58
N VAL A 3 -2.82 0.26 -10.79
CA VAL A 3 -2.17 1.47 -11.33
C VAL A 3 -3.28 2.33 -11.95
N ASP A 4 -3.55 3.48 -11.36
CA ASP A 4 -4.65 4.35 -11.76
C ASP A 4 -4.27 5.20 -12.99
N THR A 5 -3.05 5.74 -12.98
CA THR A 5 -2.49 6.54 -14.07
C THR A 5 -0.98 6.32 -14.16
N SER A 6 -0.42 6.43 -15.36
CA SER A 6 1.03 6.36 -15.58
C SER A 6 1.47 7.34 -16.65
N TRP A 7 2.72 7.77 -16.56
CA TRP A 7 3.38 8.67 -17.49
C TRP A 7 4.87 8.31 -17.59
N THR A 8 5.59 8.97 -18.49
CA THR A 8 7.04 8.79 -18.60
C THR A 8 7.72 9.16 -17.29
N GLY A 9 8.24 8.14 -16.59
CA GLY A 9 8.99 8.32 -15.35
C GLY A 9 8.17 8.31 -14.06
N GLY A 10 6.86 8.07 -14.10
CA GLY A 10 6.08 7.90 -12.86
C GLY A 10 4.68 7.34 -13.06
N PHE A 11 4.03 7.04 -11.93
CA PHE A 11 2.68 6.52 -11.91
C PHE A 11 2.00 6.78 -10.56
N ASN A 12 0.67 6.84 -10.56
CA ASN A 12 -0.16 6.78 -9.35
C ASN A 12 -0.80 5.40 -9.24
N ALA A 13 -0.87 4.90 -8.02
CA ALA A 13 -1.51 3.63 -7.74
C ALA A 13 -2.31 3.65 -6.44
N THR A 14 -3.35 2.83 -6.41
CA THR A 14 -4.21 2.59 -5.27
C THR A 14 -4.03 1.14 -4.79
N VAL A 15 -3.96 0.97 -3.48
CA VAL A 15 -3.90 -0.33 -2.81
C VAL A 15 -5.07 -0.44 -1.86
N THR A 16 -5.93 -1.42 -2.11
CA THR A 16 -7.00 -1.81 -1.18
C THR A 16 -6.47 -2.83 -0.20
N VAL A 17 -6.70 -2.58 1.08
CA VAL A 17 -6.44 -3.49 2.20
C VAL A 17 -7.79 -4.03 2.65
N THR A 18 -7.97 -5.34 2.53
CA THR A 18 -9.21 -6.02 2.90
C THR A 18 -8.98 -6.88 4.13
N ASN A 19 -9.81 -6.70 5.15
CA ASN A 19 -9.87 -7.62 6.27
C ASN A 19 -10.70 -8.85 5.86
N THR A 20 -10.03 -9.98 5.67
CA THR A 20 -10.68 -11.23 5.27
C THR A 20 -11.25 -12.03 6.46
N SER A 21 -11.04 -11.57 7.70
CA SER A 21 -11.73 -12.15 8.86
C SER A 21 -13.22 -11.82 8.78
N THR A 22 -14.05 -12.80 9.12
CA THR A 22 -15.51 -12.66 9.13
C THR A 22 -16.08 -12.24 10.49
N SER A 23 -15.24 -12.16 11.52
CA SER A 23 -15.69 -11.92 12.90
C SER A 23 -14.85 -10.94 13.70
N THR A 24 -13.65 -10.61 13.23
CA THR A 24 -12.70 -9.77 13.99
C THR A 24 -12.34 -8.53 13.19
N ALA A 25 -12.39 -7.36 13.82
CA ALA A 25 -11.82 -6.15 13.26
C ALA A 25 -10.30 -6.14 13.43
N THR A 26 -9.58 -5.48 12.54
CA THR A 26 -8.16 -5.14 12.75
C THR A 26 -8.04 -3.94 13.68
N SER A 27 -6.87 -3.76 14.27
CA SER A 27 -6.43 -2.54 14.97
C SER A 27 -5.37 -1.79 14.16
N SER A 28 -4.52 -2.54 13.44
CA SER A 28 -3.48 -1.98 12.58
C SER A 28 -3.28 -2.86 11.35
N TRP A 29 -2.70 -2.28 10.29
CA TRP A 29 -2.28 -3.03 9.12
C TRP A 29 -0.95 -2.50 8.58
N LYS A 30 -0.21 -3.41 7.96
CA LYS A 30 1.06 -3.16 7.30
C LYS A 30 1.07 -3.89 5.97
N VAL A 31 1.39 -3.17 4.91
CA VAL A 31 1.59 -3.70 3.56
C VAL A 31 3.03 -3.50 3.15
N SER A 32 3.68 -4.56 2.67
CA SER A 32 5.08 -4.50 2.22
C SER A 32 5.23 -5.12 0.84
N TRP A 33 6.09 -4.53 0.01
CA TRP A 33 6.47 -5.05 -1.30
C TRP A 33 7.90 -4.68 -1.65
N THR A 34 8.46 -5.37 -2.64
CA THR A 34 9.78 -5.07 -3.19
C THR A 34 9.64 -4.68 -4.65
N TRP A 35 10.23 -3.55 -5.03
CA TRP A 35 10.31 -3.13 -6.42
C TRP A 35 11.21 -4.07 -7.22
N SER A 36 10.74 -4.47 -8.40
CA SER A 36 11.52 -5.29 -9.34
C SER A 36 12.52 -4.46 -10.17
N GLY A 37 12.43 -3.13 -10.11
CA GLY A 37 13.32 -2.19 -10.79
C GLY A 37 13.69 -1.01 -9.89
N GLY A 38 14.08 0.10 -10.51
CA GLY A 38 14.49 1.33 -9.83
C GLY A 38 13.34 2.24 -9.38
N GLN A 39 12.14 1.71 -9.15
CA GLN A 39 11.01 2.50 -8.65
C GLN A 39 11.26 2.98 -7.23
N THR A 40 10.70 4.14 -6.89
CA THR A 40 10.69 4.70 -5.54
C THR A 40 9.35 5.36 -5.28
N VAL A 41 8.83 5.26 -4.05
CA VAL A 41 7.64 6.04 -3.66
C VAL A 41 8.06 7.50 -3.45
N GLY A 42 7.36 8.44 -4.11
CA GLY A 42 7.56 9.88 -3.96
C GLY A 42 6.66 10.48 -2.89
N SER A 43 5.37 10.20 -2.96
CA SER A 43 4.38 10.65 -1.96
C SER A 43 3.32 9.58 -1.74
N MET A 44 2.82 9.45 -0.52
CA MET A 44 1.78 8.50 -0.14
C MET A 44 0.68 9.23 0.66
N TRP A 45 -0.56 8.76 0.53
CA TRP A 45 -1.70 9.28 1.27
C TRP A 45 -2.53 8.13 1.86
N ASN A 46 -3.18 8.39 2.99
CA ASN A 46 -3.87 7.38 3.81
C ASN A 46 -2.95 6.25 4.31
N ALA A 47 -1.65 6.46 4.31
CA ALA A 47 -0.65 5.54 4.81
C ALA A 47 0.68 6.26 5.06
N VAL A 48 1.43 5.76 6.02
CA VAL A 48 2.81 6.18 6.28
C VAL A 48 3.77 5.24 5.55
N SER A 49 4.61 5.79 4.69
CA SER A 49 5.61 5.05 3.90
C SER A 49 6.97 5.03 4.61
N THR A 50 7.63 3.88 4.56
CA THR A 50 9.05 3.71 4.90
C THR A 50 9.73 2.84 3.85
N ALA A 51 10.96 3.20 3.48
CA ALA A 51 11.74 2.50 2.46
C ALA A 51 13.06 2.00 3.02
N SER A 52 13.48 0.81 2.62
CA SER A 52 14.80 0.24 2.89
C SER A 52 15.30 -0.50 1.66
N GLY A 53 16.25 0.11 0.93
CA GLY A 53 16.66 -0.40 -0.38
C GLY A 53 15.50 -0.37 -1.37
N SER A 54 15.21 -1.49 -2.02
CA SER A 54 14.07 -1.64 -2.94
C SER A 54 12.77 -2.09 -2.25
N THR A 55 12.78 -2.28 -0.93
CA THR A 55 11.60 -2.68 -0.16
C THR A 55 10.89 -1.46 0.39
N GLU A 56 9.60 -1.36 0.06
CA GLU A 56 8.67 -0.38 0.58
C GLU A 56 7.77 -1.01 1.62
N THR A 57 7.41 -0.23 2.64
CA THR A 57 6.43 -0.59 3.64
C THR A 57 5.47 0.57 3.85
N ALA A 58 4.18 0.30 3.69
CA ALA A 58 3.08 1.18 4.02
C ALA A 58 2.41 0.69 5.31
N THR A 59 2.19 1.60 6.25
CA THR A 59 1.45 1.34 7.50
C THR A 59 0.25 2.26 7.60
N ASN A 60 -0.77 1.83 8.34
CA ASN A 60 -1.98 2.63 8.52
C ASN A 60 -1.69 3.98 9.18
N GLU A 61 -2.48 4.97 8.80
CA GLU A 61 -2.62 6.20 9.58
C GLU A 61 -3.43 5.93 10.86
N PRO A 62 -3.37 6.81 11.87
CA PRO A 62 -4.10 6.62 13.13
C PRO A 62 -5.62 6.40 12.95
N TYR A 63 -6.20 6.92 11.88
CA TYR A 63 -7.65 6.89 11.64
C TYR A 63 -8.13 5.71 10.80
N ASN A 64 -7.25 4.93 10.18
CA ASN A 64 -7.65 3.87 9.24
C ASN A 64 -7.04 2.49 9.52
N GLY A 65 -6.45 2.28 10.70
CA GLY A 65 -5.96 0.97 11.13
C GLY A 65 -7.07 -0.03 11.45
N ALA A 66 -8.21 0.46 11.93
CA ALA A 66 -9.36 -0.36 12.25
C ALA A 66 -10.22 -0.65 11.02
N ILE A 67 -10.14 -1.88 10.53
CA ILE A 67 -10.96 -2.38 9.41
C ILE A 67 -11.94 -3.40 9.98
N PRO A 68 -13.26 -3.16 9.92
CA PRO A 68 -14.26 -4.12 10.34
C PRO A 68 -14.10 -5.49 9.68
N ALA A 69 -14.67 -6.53 10.27
CA ALA A 69 -14.75 -7.84 9.63
C ALA A 69 -15.36 -7.73 8.23
N SER A 70 -14.74 -8.39 7.25
CA SER A 70 -15.09 -8.32 5.82
C SER A 70 -15.02 -6.91 5.21
N GLY A 71 -14.49 -5.92 5.93
CA GLY A 71 -14.36 -4.54 5.49
C GLY A 71 -13.07 -4.29 4.71
N SER A 72 -12.95 -3.09 4.17
CA SER A 72 -11.74 -2.64 3.49
C SER A 72 -11.45 -1.16 3.74
N THR A 73 -10.18 -0.82 3.53
CA THR A 73 -9.70 0.56 3.40
C THR A 73 -8.77 0.63 2.20
N SER A 74 -8.41 1.84 1.78
CA SER A 74 -7.48 2.04 0.67
C SER A 74 -6.48 3.14 0.98
N PHE A 75 -5.26 2.95 0.51
CA PHE A 75 -4.25 3.99 0.42
C PHE A 75 -3.77 4.13 -1.01
N GLY A 76 -3.11 5.24 -1.31
CA GLY A 76 -2.52 5.44 -2.62
C GLY A 76 -1.18 6.15 -2.53
N PHE A 77 -0.45 6.08 -3.62
CA PHE A 77 0.86 6.71 -3.73
C PHE A 77 1.17 7.13 -5.16
N GLN A 78 2.05 8.11 -5.28
CA GLN A 78 2.81 8.40 -6.49
C GLN A 78 4.17 7.73 -6.36
N ALA A 79 4.61 7.05 -7.42
CA ALA A 79 5.96 6.51 -7.53
C ALA A 79 6.68 7.06 -8.76
N ASN A 80 8.00 7.15 -8.64
CA ASN A 80 8.93 7.42 -9.74
C ASN A 80 9.34 6.11 -10.42
N GLY A 81 9.72 6.19 -11.69
CA GLY A 81 10.10 5.04 -12.51
C GLY A 81 8.95 4.47 -13.34
N GLY A 82 9.24 3.39 -14.08
CA GLY A 82 8.21 2.71 -14.88
C GLY A 82 7.17 2.04 -13.98
N SER A 83 5.89 2.10 -14.38
CA SER A 83 4.79 1.46 -13.66
C SER A 83 5.05 -0.04 -13.44
N ALA A 84 4.84 -0.51 -12.23
CA ALA A 84 5.00 -1.91 -11.85
C ALA A 84 3.92 -2.32 -10.85
N THR A 85 3.53 -3.59 -10.87
CA THR A 85 2.57 -4.20 -9.93
C THR A 85 3.25 -5.35 -9.18
N PRO A 86 4.05 -5.06 -8.15
CA PRO A 86 4.74 -6.09 -7.38
C PRO A 86 3.75 -6.95 -6.57
N ILE A 87 4.23 -8.10 -6.10
CA ILE A 87 3.49 -8.92 -5.14
C ILE A 87 3.50 -8.18 -3.80
N LEU A 88 2.31 -7.96 -3.25
CA LEU A 88 2.11 -7.36 -1.94
C LEU A 88 2.01 -8.45 -0.87
N THR A 89 2.60 -8.18 0.29
CA THR A 89 2.35 -8.91 1.53
C THR A 89 1.62 -8.01 2.49
N CYS A 90 0.67 -8.56 3.25
CA CYS A 90 -0.13 -7.82 4.21
C CYS A 90 -0.18 -8.55 5.55
N THR A 91 0.02 -7.82 6.63
CA THR A 91 -0.12 -8.29 8.01
C THR A 91 -0.98 -7.32 8.79
N ALA A 92 -1.76 -7.83 9.74
CA ALA A 92 -2.64 -7.04 10.59
C ALA A 92 -2.67 -7.63 12.01
N THR A 93 -3.05 -6.79 12.97
CA THR A 93 -3.26 -7.17 14.39
C THR A 93 -4.70 -6.91 14.78
#